data_AF-R8Y2A5-F1
#
_entry.id   AF-R8Y2A5-F1
#
_cell.length_a   1.000
_cell.length_b   1.000
_cell.length_c   1.000
_cell.angle_alpha   90.00
_cell.angle_beta   90.00
_cell.angle_gamma   90.00
#
_symmetry.space_group_name_H-M   'P 1'
#
loop_
_entity.id
_entity.type
_entity.pdbx_description
1 polymer ?
#
loop_
_entity_poly.entity_id
_entity_poly.type
_entity_poly.pdbx_seq_one_letter_code
_entity_poly.pdbx_strand_id
1 'polypeptide(L)'
;MNALENTDSDIGFNIPNSYYEFQNQFCEPNIKKVQVWIETQRDFNFWNSILEGKISNTEFNIQSTETFVEDGKVGTGCSRILYLVSKGNIELGKNSIVCIDSDYYCISKLMNSSFDHSTQFHTAIDIITDYSKNFVFRTLIHSKECAFYIERFIREEIRKCICVSNIDEIKICFSEILSEISKTIKFYFIFILKIHNENKITLDERNKILKSLLEEISIIKQIPISYFEDVNSFVESPIFISFKEKIEILHSTLISQHSEANENIEILIKNIESFSINDSNLFYFLRGHDVAEILKGIANSYIKAIKNDHQSLLESELASKGCDENSIKTMRTDVMGSYRNNIQPGIFDTNYQNIHQNEYIKIVFDCIKDCISTP
;
A
#
# COMPACT_ATOMS: atom_id res chain seq x y z
N MET A 1 -33.90 -13.42 19.26
CA MET A 1 -33.30 -13.21 20.59
C MET A 1 -32.18 -12.22 20.41
N ASN A 2 -32.22 -11.14 21.18
CA ASN A 2 -31.36 -9.98 21.01
C ASN A 2 -29.91 -10.31 21.38
N ALA A 3 -29.00 -10.11 20.43
CA ALA A 3 -27.55 -10.09 20.63
C ALA A 3 -27.13 -8.68 21.08
N LEU A 4 -27.57 -8.28 22.27
CA LEU A 4 -27.18 -7.05 22.94
C LEU A 4 -27.15 -7.39 24.44
N GLU A 5 -25.98 -7.80 24.93
CA GLU A 5 -25.53 -7.81 26.34
C GLU A 5 -24.32 -8.75 26.45
N ASN A 6 -23.14 -8.25 26.08
CA ASN A 6 -21.84 -8.68 26.58
C ASN A 6 -20.77 -7.76 25.99
N THR A 7 -20.73 -6.51 26.47
CA THR A 7 -19.65 -5.55 26.20
C THR A 7 -18.73 -5.34 27.41
N ASP A 8 -18.95 -6.06 28.51
CA ASP A 8 -18.25 -5.87 29.80
C ASP A 8 -17.41 -7.08 30.21
N SER A 9 -16.72 -7.71 29.25
CA SER A 9 -15.84 -8.84 29.58
C SER A 9 -14.46 -8.63 28.99
N ASP A 10 -13.45 -8.63 29.85
CA ASP A 10 -12.00 -8.69 29.60
C ASP A 10 -11.57 -9.95 28.81
N ILE A 11 -12.34 -10.35 27.79
CA ILE A 11 -12.07 -11.54 26.98
C ILE A 11 -10.90 -11.21 26.05
N GLY A 12 -9.69 -11.57 26.50
CA GLY A 12 -8.49 -11.59 25.66
C GLY A 12 -7.22 -11.02 26.29
N PHE A 13 -7.33 -10.07 27.24
CA PHE A 13 -6.17 -9.36 27.80
C PHE A 13 -5.74 -9.93 29.15
N ASN A 14 -4.43 -9.87 29.43
CA ASN A 14 -3.77 -10.62 30.52
C ASN A 14 -3.88 -12.15 30.38
N ILE A 15 -4.27 -12.66 29.20
CA ILE A 15 -4.22 -14.08 28.88
C ILE A 15 -2.76 -14.41 28.50
N PRO A 16 -2.06 -15.24 29.30
CA PRO A 16 -0.67 -15.54 29.02
C PRO A 16 -0.53 -16.32 27.72
N ASN A 17 0.62 -16.22 27.04
CA ASN A 17 0.87 -16.99 25.80
C ASN A 17 0.66 -18.50 26.01
N SER A 18 0.91 -18.99 27.24
CA SER A 18 0.69 -20.38 27.65
C SER A 18 -0.78 -20.81 27.60
N TYR A 19 -1.76 -19.91 27.79
CA TYR A 19 -3.17 -20.26 27.66
C TYR A 19 -3.51 -20.74 26.24
N TYR A 20 -3.03 -20.02 25.22
CA TYR A 20 -3.23 -20.39 23.83
C TYR A 20 -2.47 -21.68 23.48
N GLU A 21 -1.30 -21.89 24.09
CA GLU A 21 -0.57 -23.16 24.01
C GLU A 21 -1.37 -24.32 24.61
N PHE A 22 -1.97 -24.15 25.79
CA PHE A 22 -2.81 -25.17 26.43
C PHE A 22 -4.11 -25.41 25.66
N GLN A 23 -4.73 -24.38 25.09
CA GLN A 23 -5.93 -24.53 24.28
C GLN A 23 -5.68 -25.45 23.06
N ASN A 24 -4.48 -25.38 22.48
CA ASN A 24 -4.06 -26.30 21.41
C ASN A 24 -4.00 -27.74 21.92
N GLN A 25 -3.53 -27.98 23.14
CA GLN A 25 -3.38 -29.32 23.69
C GLN A 25 -4.72 -30.03 24.00
N PHE A 26 -5.78 -29.29 24.34
CA PHE A 26 -7.03 -29.88 24.82
C PHE A 26 -8.18 -29.96 23.80
N CYS A 27 -8.28 -29.01 22.86
CA CYS A 27 -9.39 -28.99 21.91
C CYS A 27 -9.06 -29.70 20.60
N GLU A 28 -7.92 -29.34 19.98
CA GLU A 28 -7.49 -29.83 18.67
C GLU A 28 -5.97 -29.93 18.64
N PRO A 29 -5.36 -31.01 19.17
CA PRO A 29 -3.90 -31.13 19.37
C PRO A 29 -3.07 -31.03 18.09
N ASN A 30 -3.70 -31.18 16.93
CA ASN A 30 -3.06 -31.05 15.63
C ASN A 30 -3.22 -29.67 14.99
N ILE A 31 -3.93 -28.74 15.64
CA ILE A 31 -4.17 -27.38 15.14
C ILE A 31 -3.54 -26.39 16.12
N LYS A 32 -2.60 -25.61 15.60
CA LYS A 32 -1.96 -24.51 16.33
C LYS A 32 -2.84 -23.26 16.23
N LYS A 33 -3.45 -22.85 17.33
CA LYS A 33 -4.15 -21.57 17.44
C LYS A 33 -3.17 -20.46 17.77
N VAL A 34 -3.26 -19.36 17.03
CA VAL A 34 -2.44 -18.15 17.21
C VAL A 34 -3.38 -16.95 17.34
N GLN A 35 -3.33 -16.27 18.48
CA GLN A 35 -3.98 -15.00 18.68
C GLN A 35 -3.23 -13.91 17.91
N VAL A 36 -3.94 -13.14 17.10
CA VAL A 36 -3.39 -12.03 16.31
C VAL A 36 -4.05 -10.75 16.76
N TRP A 37 -3.24 -9.85 17.31
CA TRP A 37 -3.68 -8.53 17.72
C TRP A 37 -3.47 -7.54 16.58
N ILE A 38 -4.54 -6.85 16.18
CA ILE A 38 -4.49 -5.78 15.18
C ILE A 38 -4.92 -4.46 15.80
N GLU A 39 -4.53 -3.36 15.15
CA GLU A 39 -4.87 -2.03 15.62
C GLU A 39 -6.38 -1.82 15.62
N THR A 40 -7.00 -1.88 14.43
CA THR A 40 -8.41 -1.52 14.23
C THR A 40 -9.23 -2.68 13.67
N GLN A 41 -10.55 -2.63 13.87
CA GLN A 41 -11.43 -3.60 13.22
C GLN A 41 -11.43 -3.47 11.69
N ARG A 42 -11.00 -2.32 11.17
CA ARG A 42 -10.91 -2.07 9.71
C ARG A 42 -9.80 -2.87 9.05
N ASP A 43 -8.79 -3.26 9.82
CA ASP A 43 -7.63 -4.01 9.34
C ASP A 43 -7.91 -5.53 9.31
N PHE A 44 -9.04 -5.98 9.90
CA PHE A 44 -9.40 -7.39 9.99
C PHE A 44 -9.37 -8.08 8.63
N ASN A 45 -10.09 -7.56 7.62
CA ASN A 45 -10.16 -8.20 6.30
C ASN A 45 -8.78 -8.26 5.62
N PHE A 46 -7.93 -7.25 5.85
CA PHE A 46 -6.58 -7.21 5.30
C PHE A 46 -5.71 -8.30 5.92
N TRP A 47 -5.60 -8.34 7.25
CA TRP A 47 -4.80 -9.35 7.93
C TRP A 47 -5.35 -10.77 7.77
N ASN A 48 -6.68 -10.92 7.79
CA ASN A 48 -7.33 -12.20 7.53
C ASN A 48 -6.96 -12.75 6.14
N SER A 49 -6.94 -11.90 5.11
CA SER A 49 -6.54 -12.33 3.76
C SER A 49 -5.09 -12.81 3.64
N ILE A 50 -4.21 -12.31 4.52
CA ILE A 50 -2.79 -12.68 4.58
C ILE A 50 -2.60 -13.99 5.36
N LEU A 51 -3.41 -14.25 6.38
CA LEU A 51 -3.16 -15.34 7.34
C LEU A 51 -4.06 -16.56 7.13
N GLU A 52 -5.33 -16.34 6.85
CA GLU A 52 -6.38 -17.36 6.90
C GLU A 52 -6.15 -18.50 5.88
N GLY A 53 -6.04 -19.73 6.39
CA GLY A 53 -5.84 -20.93 5.59
C GLY A 53 -4.51 -21.01 4.84
N LYS A 54 -3.53 -20.14 5.17
CA LYS A 54 -2.23 -20.05 4.47
C LYS A 54 -1.10 -20.83 5.11
N ILE A 55 -1.18 -21.07 6.42
CA ILE A 55 -0.22 -21.89 7.16
C ILE A 55 -0.91 -23.17 7.59
N SER A 56 -0.40 -24.31 7.12
CA SER A 56 -0.98 -25.62 7.42
C SER A 56 -1.07 -25.86 8.91
N ASN A 57 -2.17 -26.46 9.35
CA ASN A 57 -2.41 -26.81 10.75
C ASN A 57 -2.34 -25.60 11.71
N THR A 58 -2.62 -24.41 11.21
CA THR A 58 -2.64 -23.17 12.02
C THR A 58 -3.98 -22.46 11.84
N GLU A 59 -4.58 -22.04 12.94
CA GLU A 59 -5.80 -21.23 12.99
C GLU A 59 -5.46 -19.88 13.61
N PHE A 60 -5.81 -18.79 12.93
CA PHE A 60 -5.55 -17.44 13.40
C PHE A 60 -6.82 -16.83 13.98
N ASN A 61 -6.79 -16.46 15.26
CA ASN A 61 -7.86 -15.68 15.86
C ASN A 61 -7.48 -14.20 15.84
N ILE A 62 -8.11 -13.41 14.97
CA ILE A 62 -7.77 -11.99 14.79
C ILE A 62 -8.68 -11.10 15.65
N GLN A 63 -8.09 -10.30 16.53
CA GLN A 63 -8.80 -9.40 17.45
C GLN A 63 -8.23 -7.98 17.40
N SER A 64 -9.11 -6.98 17.33
CA SER A 64 -8.74 -5.56 17.35
C SER A 64 -8.58 -5.02 18.77
N THR A 65 -7.81 -3.93 18.91
CA THR A 65 -7.53 -3.27 20.20
C THR A 65 -8.28 -1.95 20.39
N GLU A 66 -9.07 -1.50 19.40
CA GLU A 66 -9.84 -0.24 19.38
C GLU A 66 -10.88 -0.11 20.51
N THR A 67 -11.44 -1.22 20.98
CA THR A 67 -12.59 -1.22 21.91
C THR A 67 -12.25 -1.07 23.40
N PHE A 68 -10.97 -0.94 23.77
CA PHE A 68 -10.54 -1.06 25.17
C PHE A 68 -10.12 0.28 25.77
N VAL A 69 -10.98 0.84 26.63
CA VAL A 69 -10.83 2.17 27.23
C VAL A 69 -11.00 2.08 28.76
N GLU A 70 -9.90 2.10 29.53
CA GLU A 70 -9.92 2.47 30.96
C GLU A 70 -9.59 3.95 31.18
N ASP A 71 -8.93 4.61 30.22
CA ASP A 71 -8.35 5.96 30.36
C ASP A 71 -9.10 7.07 29.60
N GLY A 72 -10.25 6.75 29.00
CA GLY A 72 -11.09 7.67 28.23
C GLY A 72 -10.49 8.11 26.89
N LYS A 73 -9.37 7.52 26.42
CA LYS A 73 -8.69 7.94 25.19
C LYS A 73 -8.93 6.94 24.06
N VAL A 74 -9.43 7.44 22.93
CA VAL A 74 -9.44 6.71 21.66
C VAL A 74 -8.03 6.80 21.08
N GLY A 75 -7.22 5.77 21.32
CA GLY A 75 -5.89 5.65 20.72
C GLY A 75 -6.03 5.24 19.26
N THR A 76 -5.94 6.19 18.33
CA THR A 76 -5.78 5.89 16.90
C THR A 76 -4.30 5.68 16.60
N GLY A 77 -3.90 4.56 16.01
CA GLY A 77 -2.53 4.27 15.60
C GLY A 77 -1.91 3.04 16.29
N CYS A 78 -0.80 2.58 15.72
CA CYS A 78 0.05 1.51 16.24
C CYS A 78 0.53 1.75 17.68
N SER A 79 0.49 2.99 18.18
CA SER A 79 0.92 3.36 19.53
C SER A 79 0.10 2.67 20.62
N ARG A 80 -1.19 2.40 20.40
CA ARG A 80 -2.06 1.76 21.41
C ARG A 80 -1.69 0.30 21.64
N ILE A 81 -1.61 -0.48 20.57
CA ILE A 81 -1.26 -1.90 20.64
C ILE A 81 0.15 -2.08 21.23
N LEU A 82 1.10 -1.23 20.84
CA LEU A 82 2.45 -1.23 21.42
C LEU A 82 2.47 -0.81 22.89
N TYR A 83 1.60 0.12 23.29
CA TYR A 83 1.45 0.49 24.70
C TYR A 83 0.95 -0.70 25.53
N LEU A 84 -0.08 -1.41 25.06
CA LEU A 84 -0.63 -2.60 25.72
C LEU A 84 0.41 -3.70 25.88
N VAL A 85 1.26 -3.91 24.86
CA VAL A 85 2.43 -4.79 24.94
C VAL A 85 3.41 -4.30 25.99
N SER A 86 3.78 -3.01 25.98
CA SER A 86 4.75 -2.44 26.94
C SER A 86 4.29 -2.50 28.39
N LYS A 87 2.97 -2.55 28.62
CA LYS A 87 2.35 -2.70 29.94
C LYS A 87 2.15 -4.15 30.36
N GLY A 88 2.43 -5.11 29.48
CA GLY A 88 2.23 -6.54 29.73
C GLY A 88 0.76 -6.98 29.65
N ASN A 89 -0.15 -6.12 29.17
CA ASN A 89 -1.55 -6.50 28.95
C ASN A 89 -1.72 -7.46 27.78
N ILE A 90 -0.79 -7.37 26.82
CA ILE A 90 -0.60 -8.35 25.75
C ILE A 90 0.76 -9.00 25.96
N GLU A 91 0.77 -10.28 26.35
CA GLU A 91 1.99 -11.07 26.36
C GLU A 91 2.21 -11.66 24.96
N LEU A 92 3.36 -11.35 24.37
CA LEU A 92 3.70 -11.77 23.01
C LEU A 92 4.50 -13.07 23.02
N GLY A 93 4.23 -13.91 22.02
CA GLY A 93 4.82 -15.24 21.88
C GLY A 93 4.38 -15.92 20.59
N LYS A 94 4.83 -17.17 20.39
CA LYS A 94 4.50 -17.97 19.19
C LYS A 94 3.00 -18.23 18.99
N ASN A 95 2.17 -17.98 20.01
CA ASN A 95 0.73 -18.14 19.99
C ASN A 95 -0.03 -16.82 20.26
N SER A 96 0.69 -15.70 20.40
CA SER A 96 0.12 -14.36 20.62
C SER A 96 1.02 -13.36 19.91
N ILE A 97 0.63 -12.95 18.71
CA ILE A 97 1.41 -12.06 17.85
C ILE A 97 0.67 -10.74 17.63
N VAL A 98 1.40 -9.69 17.28
CA VAL A 98 0.84 -8.41 16.87
C VAL A 98 1.10 -8.21 15.38
N CYS A 99 0.11 -7.71 14.66
CA CYS A 99 0.20 -7.38 13.25
C CYS A 99 -0.21 -5.90 13.05
N ILE A 100 0.65 -5.11 12.43
CA ILE A 100 0.47 -3.65 12.27
C ILE A 100 0.76 -3.24 10.84
N ASP A 101 -0.08 -2.39 10.27
CA ASP A 101 0.21 -1.77 8.98
C ASP A 101 1.39 -0.79 9.09
N SER A 102 2.15 -0.57 8.01
CA SER A 102 3.33 0.28 8.06
C SER A 102 3.00 1.75 8.27
N ASP A 103 3.95 2.48 8.84
CA ASP A 103 3.96 3.93 8.94
C ASP A 103 5.33 4.49 8.53
N TYR A 104 5.46 5.82 8.53
CA TYR A 104 6.67 6.48 8.01
C TYR A 104 7.92 6.16 8.85
N TYR A 105 7.71 5.62 10.06
CA TYR A 105 8.77 5.14 10.93
C TYR A 105 9.54 3.98 10.29
N CYS A 106 8.85 3.04 9.62
CA CYS A 106 9.51 1.92 8.95
C CYS A 106 10.51 2.40 7.89
N ILE A 107 10.05 3.21 6.94
CA ILE A 107 10.89 3.72 5.84
C ILE A 107 12.07 4.52 6.40
N SER A 108 11.81 5.29 7.46
CA SER A 108 12.84 6.06 8.15
C SER A 108 13.91 5.18 8.82
N LYS A 109 13.60 3.94 9.23
CA LYS A 109 14.59 2.96 9.69
C LYS A 109 15.38 2.38 8.54
N LEU A 110 14.71 1.95 7.48
CA LEU A 110 15.33 1.35 6.30
C LEU A 110 16.33 2.29 5.61
N MET A 111 16.01 3.58 5.49
CA MET A 111 16.92 4.55 4.85
C MET A 111 18.25 4.73 5.59
N ASN A 112 18.32 4.37 6.88
CA ASN A 112 19.52 4.51 7.72
C ASN A 112 20.41 3.25 7.73
N SER A 113 20.12 2.24 6.92
CA SER A 113 20.90 0.99 6.88
C SER A 113 20.96 0.46 5.45
N SER A 114 22.10 -0.04 5.02
CA SER A 114 22.22 -0.71 3.72
C SER A 114 21.94 -2.20 3.87
N PHE A 115 21.24 -2.80 2.91
CA PHE A 115 21.08 -4.25 2.83
C PHE A 115 22.13 -4.86 1.90
N ASP A 116 22.88 -5.86 2.40
CA ASP A 116 24.01 -6.47 1.70
C ASP A 116 23.66 -7.76 0.91
N HIS A 117 22.37 -8.08 0.79
CA HIS A 117 21.84 -9.28 0.10
C HIS A 117 22.39 -10.63 0.59
N SER A 118 23.16 -10.67 1.69
CA SER A 118 23.76 -11.91 2.23
C SER A 118 22.79 -12.70 3.11
N THR A 119 21.78 -12.03 3.66
CA THR A 119 20.72 -12.59 4.48
C THR A 119 19.41 -12.62 3.69
N GLN A 120 18.45 -13.46 4.10
CA GLN A 120 17.13 -13.44 3.49
C GLN A 120 16.50 -12.05 3.67
N PHE A 121 15.84 -11.55 2.63
CA PHE A 121 15.34 -10.17 2.58
C PHE A 121 14.43 -9.83 3.76
N HIS A 122 13.53 -10.74 4.12
CA HIS A 122 12.61 -10.57 5.24
C HIS A 122 13.34 -10.54 6.58
N THR A 123 14.37 -11.37 6.77
CA THR A 123 15.25 -11.35 7.95
C THR A 123 16.03 -10.04 8.07
N ALA A 124 16.49 -9.46 6.96
CA ALA A 124 17.24 -8.22 7.00
C ALA A 124 16.37 -7.02 7.42
N ILE A 125 15.16 -6.92 6.85
CA ILE A 125 14.17 -5.94 7.27
C ILE A 125 13.92 -6.09 8.76
N ASP A 126 13.67 -7.32 9.21
CA ASP A 126 13.39 -7.64 10.60
C ASP A 126 14.48 -7.17 11.57
N ILE A 127 15.74 -7.38 11.23
CA ILE A 127 16.89 -6.94 12.04
C ILE A 127 16.93 -5.42 12.20
N ILE A 128 16.58 -4.67 11.15
CA ILE A 128 16.69 -3.21 11.09
C ILE A 128 15.50 -2.52 11.76
N THR A 129 14.30 -3.05 11.54
CA THR A 129 13.05 -2.49 12.07
C THR A 129 12.67 -3.06 13.43
N ASP A 130 13.37 -4.12 13.88
CA ASP A 130 13.12 -4.88 15.10
C ASP A 130 11.69 -5.45 15.17
N TYR A 131 11.16 -5.91 14.02
CA TYR A 131 9.78 -6.40 13.91
C TYR A 131 9.53 -7.67 14.75
N SER A 132 10.27 -8.74 14.52
CA SER A 132 9.90 -10.09 14.98
C SER A 132 10.51 -10.49 16.30
N LYS A 133 11.55 -9.78 16.79
CA LYS A 133 12.19 -10.11 18.09
C LYS A 133 11.21 -10.13 19.26
N ASN A 134 10.08 -9.44 19.11
CA ASN A 134 9.00 -9.40 20.08
C ASN A 134 7.67 -9.93 19.53
N PHE A 135 7.64 -10.68 18.42
CA PHE A 135 6.41 -11.11 17.74
C PHE A 135 5.48 -9.95 17.30
N VAL A 136 6.07 -8.82 16.87
CA VAL A 136 5.36 -7.64 16.36
C VAL A 136 5.63 -7.48 14.86
N PHE A 137 4.79 -8.07 14.04
CA PHE A 137 4.97 -8.06 12.59
C PHE A 137 4.36 -6.79 11.99
N ARG A 138 5.13 -6.09 11.16
CA ARG A 138 4.58 -4.96 10.41
C ARG A 138 4.80 -5.07 8.93
N THR A 139 3.84 -4.56 8.18
CA THR A 139 4.00 -4.42 6.74
C THR A 139 5.00 -3.33 6.38
N LEU A 140 5.53 -3.38 5.16
CA LEU A 140 6.29 -2.27 4.57
C LEU A 140 5.39 -1.26 3.83
N ILE A 141 4.14 -1.62 3.58
CA ILE A 141 3.15 -0.80 2.88
C ILE A 141 2.24 -0.07 3.87
N HIS A 142 1.96 1.20 3.60
CA HIS A 142 1.28 2.09 4.54
C HIS A 142 -0.21 1.84 4.76
N SER A 143 -0.83 1.09 3.86
CA SER A 143 -2.22 0.69 3.99
C SER A 143 -2.53 -0.46 3.04
N LYS A 144 -3.69 -1.09 3.26
CA LYS A 144 -4.25 -2.09 2.34
C LYS A 144 -4.29 -1.59 0.90
N GLU A 145 -4.60 -0.31 0.66
CA GLU A 145 -4.76 0.22 -0.69
C GLU A 145 -3.45 0.13 -1.49
N CYS A 146 -2.31 0.42 -0.86
CA CYS A 146 -1.00 0.26 -1.47
C CYS A 146 -0.64 -1.21 -1.77
N ALA A 147 -1.28 -2.17 -1.09
CA ALA A 147 -1.12 -3.59 -1.40
C ALA A 147 -1.72 -3.96 -2.76
N PHE A 148 -2.83 -3.29 -3.11
CA PHE A 148 -3.68 -3.64 -4.25
C PHE A 148 -3.51 -2.74 -5.46
N TYR A 149 -3.02 -1.51 -5.29
CA TYR A 149 -2.73 -0.62 -6.41
C TYR A 149 -1.34 -0.84 -7.01
N ILE A 150 -0.90 -2.09 -7.11
CA ILE A 150 0.32 -2.44 -7.86
C ILE A 150 0.00 -2.60 -9.35
N GLU A 151 1.00 -2.39 -10.21
CA GLU A 151 0.85 -2.39 -11.67
C GLU A 151 0.09 -3.61 -12.19
N ARG A 152 0.43 -4.81 -11.70
CA ARG A 152 -0.21 -6.05 -12.10
C ARG A 152 -1.72 -6.03 -11.89
N PHE A 153 -2.18 -5.68 -10.69
CA PHE A 153 -3.61 -5.69 -10.37
C PHE A 153 -4.35 -4.59 -11.10
N ILE A 154 -3.71 -3.43 -11.29
CA ILE A 154 -4.27 -2.34 -12.08
C ILE A 154 -4.40 -2.76 -13.55
N ARG A 155 -3.39 -3.45 -14.11
CA ARG A 155 -3.49 -4.06 -15.44
C ARG A 155 -4.66 -5.04 -15.50
N GLU A 156 -4.80 -5.94 -14.53
CA GLU A 156 -5.91 -6.90 -14.49
C GLU A 156 -7.28 -6.19 -14.45
N GLU A 157 -7.43 -5.10 -13.70
CA GLU A 157 -8.65 -4.29 -13.69
C GLU A 157 -8.89 -3.50 -14.98
N ILE A 158 -7.84 -2.91 -15.56
CA ILE A 158 -7.89 -2.26 -16.87
C ILE A 158 -8.35 -3.27 -17.93
N ARG A 159 -7.82 -4.50 -17.89
CA ARG A 159 -8.21 -5.59 -18.78
C ARG A 159 -9.69 -5.93 -18.63
N LYS A 160 -10.23 -5.98 -17.41
CA LYS A 160 -11.67 -6.17 -17.17
C LYS A 160 -12.54 -5.02 -17.70
N CYS A 161 -11.97 -3.83 -17.87
CA CYS A 161 -12.68 -2.67 -18.40
C CYS A 161 -12.70 -2.62 -19.94
N ILE A 162 -11.83 -3.40 -20.60
CA ILE A 162 -11.62 -3.39 -22.05
C ILE A 162 -12.08 -4.73 -22.62
N CYS A 163 -13.20 -4.71 -23.35
CA CYS A 163 -13.74 -5.90 -23.99
C CYS A 163 -13.09 -6.09 -25.37
N VAL A 164 -11.85 -6.56 -25.44
CA VAL A 164 -11.16 -6.81 -26.72
C VAL A 164 -10.33 -8.08 -26.69
N SER A 165 -10.40 -8.83 -27.80
CA SER A 165 -9.61 -10.02 -28.12
C SER A 165 -8.11 -9.77 -28.37
N ASN A 166 -7.65 -8.51 -28.37
CA ASN A 166 -6.26 -8.09 -28.64
C ASN A 166 -5.68 -7.25 -27.48
N ILE A 167 -5.92 -7.69 -26.25
CA ILE A 167 -5.48 -6.98 -25.04
C ILE A 167 -3.95 -6.81 -24.95
N ASP A 168 -3.21 -7.67 -25.65
CA ASP A 168 -1.75 -7.65 -25.73
C ASP A 168 -1.21 -6.57 -26.68
N GLU A 169 -2.07 -5.94 -27.49
CA GLU A 169 -1.70 -4.81 -28.37
C GLU A 169 -1.84 -3.45 -27.68
N ILE A 170 -2.50 -3.40 -26.52
CA ILE A 170 -2.67 -2.16 -25.76
C ILE A 170 -1.37 -1.87 -25.02
N LYS A 171 -0.65 -0.84 -25.47
CA LYS A 171 0.56 -0.36 -24.79
C LYS A 171 0.17 0.24 -23.43
N ILE A 172 0.21 -0.58 -22.40
CA ILE A 172 -0.06 -0.12 -21.04
C ILE A 172 1.18 0.58 -20.48
N CYS A 173 1.14 1.92 -20.40
CA CYS A 173 2.21 2.78 -19.88
C CYS A 173 1.99 3.25 -18.42
N PHE A 174 1.02 2.65 -17.73
CA PHE A 174 0.60 3.07 -16.39
C PHE A 174 1.75 2.99 -15.36
N SER A 175 2.58 1.95 -15.44
CA SER A 175 3.80 1.79 -14.64
C SER A 175 4.77 2.94 -14.83
N GLU A 176 4.99 3.35 -16.08
CA GLU A 176 5.90 4.41 -16.45
C GLU A 176 5.38 5.76 -15.94
N ILE A 177 4.08 6.00 -16.04
CA ILE A 177 3.43 7.18 -15.45
C ILE A 177 3.67 7.25 -13.93
N LEU A 178 3.43 6.16 -13.21
CA LEU A 178 3.69 6.12 -11.76
C LEU A 178 5.18 6.25 -11.42
N SER A 179 6.05 5.78 -12.31
CA SER A 179 7.49 5.94 -12.16
C SER A 179 7.91 7.40 -12.29
N GLU A 180 7.36 8.16 -13.24
CA GLU A 180 7.65 9.58 -13.38
C GLU A 180 7.18 10.40 -12.16
N ILE A 181 6.03 10.04 -11.58
CA ILE A 181 5.57 10.61 -10.31
C ILE A 181 6.56 10.30 -9.18
N SER A 182 6.95 9.03 -9.03
CA SER A 182 7.89 8.57 -8.01
C SER A 182 9.24 9.29 -8.10
N LYS A 183 9.82 9.40 -9.30
CA LYS A 183 11.07 10.13 -9.56
C LYS A 183 10.96 11.60 -9.14
N THR A 184 9.84 12.23 -9.46
CA THR A 184 9.60 13.66 -9.18
C THR A 184 9.58 13.93 -7.68
N ILE A 185 8.94 13.06 -6.90
CA ILE A 185 8.79 13.25 -5.44
C ILE A 185 9.95 12.69 -4.62
N LYS A 186 10.78 11.80 -5.18
CA LYS A 186 11.77 10.98 -4.45
C LYS A 186 12.63 11.80 -3.47
N PHE A 187 13.36 12.77 -3.99
CA PHE A 187 14.29 13.55 -3.16
C PHE A 187 13.55 14.32 -2.07
N TYR A 188 12.44 14.97 -2.42
CA TYR A 188 11.65 15.74 -1.48
C TYR A 188 11.08 14.87 -0.36
N PHE A 189 10.50 13.72 -0.71
CA PHE A 189 9.94 12.77 0.24
C PHE A 189 11.00 12.25 1.22
N ILE A 190 12.14 11.79 0.72
CA ILE A 190 13.22 11.28 1.58
C ILE A 190 13.80 12.39 2.45
N PHE A 191 13.91 13.62 1.93
CA PHE A 191 14.36 14.76 2.72
C PHE A 191 13.42 15.06 3.89
N ILE A 192 12.09 15.03 3.68
CA ILE A 192 11.08 15.19 4.74
C ILE A 192 11.26 14.15 5.85
N LEU A 193 11.44 12.87 5.48
CA LEU A 193 11.66 11.80 6.45
C LEU A 193 12.96 12.00 7.21
N LYS A 194 14.03 12.40 6.51
CA LYS A 194 15.34 12.66 7.11
C LYS A 194 15.28 13.75 8.17
N ILE A 195 14.79 14.94 7.84
CA ILE A 195 14.75 16.07 8.77
C ILE A 195 13.89 15.76 10.00
N HIS A 196 12.83 14.96 9.83
CA HIS A 196 12.04 14.49 10.96
C HIS A 196 12.82 13.50 11.85
N ASN A 197 13.50 12.52 11.24
CA ASN A 197 14.31 11.53 11.97
C ASN A 197 15.48 12.17 12.73
N GLU A 198 16.02 13.28 12.21
CA GLU A 198 17.03 14.12 12.88
C GLU A 198 16.43 15.10 13.91
N ASN A 199 15.13 15.01 14.19
CA ASN A 199 14.39 15.87 15.11
C ASN A 199 14.44 17.37 14.77
N LYS A 200 14.63 17.71 13.49
CA LYS A 200 14.63 19.10 12.99
C LYS A 200 13.22 19.67 12.85
N ILE A 201 12.23 18.79 12.67
CA ILE A 201 10.81 19.13 12.61
C ILE A 201 9.99 18.20 13.52
N THR A 202 8.93 18.75 14.08
CA THR A 202 7.94 18.02 14.87
C THR A 202 7.11 17.06 14.02
N LEU A 203 6.43 16.13 14.69
CA LEU A 203 5.47 15.22 14.04
C LEU A 203 4.37 15.98 13.28
N ASP A 204 3.86 17.06 13.86
CA ASP A 204 2.79 17.88 13.27
C ASP A 204 3.27 18.61 12.01
N GLU A 205 4.49 19.16 12.04
CA GLU A 205 5.11 19.80 10.87
C GLU A 205 5.33 18.80 9.75
N ARG A 206 5.90 17.61 10.06
CA ARG A 206 6.06 16.53 9.08
C ARG A 206 4.74 16.17 8.42
N ASN A 207 3.68 16.00 9.22
CA ASN A 207 2.36 15.64 8.71
C ASN A 207 1.76 16.75 7.83
N LYS A 208 1.98 18.03 8.16
CA LYS A 208 1.56 19.17 7.31
C LYS A 208 2.30 19.18 5.97
N ILE A 209 3.62 18.98 5.98
CA ILE A 209 4.44 18.96 4.77
C ILE A 209 4.04 17.79 3.86
N LEU A 210 3.88 16.59 4.42
CA LEU A 210 3.43 15.41 3.68
C LEU A 210 2.01 15.57 3.11
N LYS A 211 1.12 16.23 3.86
CA LYS A 211 -0.21 16.57 3.34
C LYS A 211 -0.12 17.52 2.15
N SER A 212 0.72 18.55 2.22
CA SER A 212 0.95 19.46 1.09
C SER A 212 1.51 18.72 -0.12
N LEU A 213 2.45 17.79 0.06
CA LEU A 213 2.94 16.92 -1.01
C LEU A 213 1.80 16.13 -1.67
N LEU A 214 0.91 15.52 -0.89
CA LEU A 214 -0.25 14.77 -1.41
C LEU A 214 -1.27 15.65 -2.14
N GLU A 215 -1.45 16.89 -1.69
CA GLU A 215 -2.29 17.90 -2.36
C GLU A 215 -1.69 18.26 -3.74
N GLU A 216 -0.38 18.46 -3.83
CA GLU A 216 0.30 18.72 -5.10
C GLU A 216 0.24 17.51 -6.04
N ILE A 217 0.45 16.29 -5.56
CA ILE A 217 0.31 15.08 -6.39
C ILE A 217 -1.13 14.94 -6.89
N SER A 218 -2.13 15.33 -6.10
CA SER A 218 -3.55 15.20 -6.47
C SER A 218 -3.94 15.99 -7.72
N ILE A 219 -3.17 17.01 -8.12
CA ILE A 219 -3.45 17.79 -9.34
C ILE A 219 -3.30 16.96 -10.61
N ILE A 220 -2.53 15.85 -10.57
CA ILE A 220 -2.34 14.93 -11.68
C ILE A 220 -3.68 14.35 -12.19
N LYS A 221 -4.69 14.26 -11.32
CA LYS A 221 -6.06 13.85 -11.69
C LYS A 221 -6.70 14.78 -12.73
N GLN A 222 -6.20 16.01 -12.87
CA GLN A 222 -6.70 17.02 -13.78
C GLN A 222 -6.03 16.98 -15.16
N ILE A 223 -5.00 16.14 -15.34
CA ILE A 223 -4.35 15.96 -16.63
C ILE A 223 -5.40 15.47 -17.66
N PRO A 224 -5.52 16.14 -18.82
CA PRO A 224 -6.40 15.68 -19.88
C PRO A 224 -6.04 14.28 -20.35
N ILE A 225 -7.06 13.48 -20.66
CA ILE A 225 -6.90 12.07 -21.06
C ILE A 225 -5.99 11.87 -22.29
N SER A 226 -5.87 12.86 -23.17
CA SER A 226 -4.96 12.81 -24.34
C SER A 226 -3.49 12.71 -23.95
N TYR A 227 -3.11 13.16 -22.74
CA TYR A 227 -1.75 13.03 -22.23
C TYR A 227 -1.49 11.69 -21.55
N PHE A 228 -2.47 10.77 -21.52
CA PHE A 228 -2.33 9.44 -20.94
C PHE A 228 -2.07 8.35 -22.00
N GLU A 229 -1.89 8.72 -23.27
CA GLU A 229 -1.63 7.77 -24.36
C GLU A 229 -0.25 7.10 -24.22
N ASP A 230 0.77 7.87 -23.83
CA ASP A 230 2.11 7.38 -23.55
C ASP A 230 2.83 8.26 -22.51
N VAL A 231 3.96 7.77 -22.00
CA VAL A 231 4.72 8.46 -20.94
C VAL A 231 5.31 9.80 -21.39
N ASN A 232 5.72 9.96 -22.66
CA ASN A 232 6.28 11.22 -23.15
C ASN A 232 5.19 12.29 -23.19
N SER A 233 4.02 11.93 -23.73
CA SER A 233 2.84 12.80 -23.69
C SER A 233 2.50 13.19 -22.24
N PHE A 234 2.52 12.23 -21.32
CA PHE A 234 2.24 12.50 -19.90
C PHE A 234 3.20 13.55 -19.29
N VAL A 235 4.51 13.39 -19.51
CA VAL A 235 5.51 14.32 -18.94
C VAL A 235 5.51 15.69 -19.61
N GLU A 236 5.05 15.78 -20.86
CA GLU A 236 4.86 17.03 -21.59
C GLU A 236 3.57 17.78 -21.21
N SER A 237 2.69 17.15 -20.41
CA SER A 237 1.49 17.80 -19.93
C SER A 237 1.83 19.07 -19.14
N PRO A 238 1.21 20.24 -19.44
CA PRO A 238 1.43 21.47 -18.68
C PRO A 238 1.18 21.31 -17.18
N ILE A 239 0.24 20.44 -16.80
CA ILE A 239 -0.08 20.15 -15.40
C ILE A 239 1.04 19.33 -14.75
N PHE A 240 1.61 18.35 -15.46
CA PHE A 240 2.73 17.56 -14.93
C PHE A 240 4.01 18.38 -14.82
N ILE A 241 4.29 19.25 -15.81
CA ILE A 241 5.41 20.20 -15.75
C ILE A 241 5.26 21.12 -14.54
N SER A 242 4.07 21.71 -14.36
CA SER A 242 3.79 22.58 -13.21
C SER A 242 3.93 21.84 -11.88
N PHE A 243 3.46 20.59 -11.80
CA PHE A 243 3.66 19.72 -10.65
C PHE A 243 5.16 19.54 -10.34
N LYS A 244 5.96 19.17 -11.34
CA LYS A 244 7.40 18.96 -11.18
C LYS A 244 8.11 20.21 -10.68
N GLU A 245 7.89 21.35 -11.33
CA GLU A 245 8.48 22.64 -10.92
C GLU A 245 8.09 23.00 -9.49
N LYS A 246 6.84 22.76 -9.11
CA LYS A 246 6.34 23.01 -7.76
C LYS A 246 7.06 22.15 -6.71
N ILE A 247 7.24 20.85 -6.98
CA ILE A 247 7.98 19.96 -6.09
C ILE A 247 9.45 20.40 -5.96
N GLU A 248 10.10 20.80 -7.06
CA GLU A 248 11.48 21.32 -7.03
C GLU A 248 11.60 22.59 -6.17
N ILE A 249 10.63 23.51 -6.27
CA ILE A 249 10.56 24.72 -5.43
C ILE A 249 10.37 24.36 -3.96
N LEU A 250 9.43 23.46 -3.65
CA LEU A 250 9.16 23.00 -2.29
C LEU A 250 10.40 22.33 -1.67
N HIS A 251 11.08 21.49 -2.45
CA HIS A 251 12.31 20.83 -2.04
C HIS A 251 13.43 21.84 -1.77
N SER A 252 13.66 22.77 -2.69
CA SER A 252 14.68 23.82 -2.54
C SER A 252 14.41 24.71 -1.33
N THR A 253 13.13 25.02 -1.08
CA THR A 253 12.70 25.79 0.09
C THR A 253 13.03 25.02 1.38
N LEU A 254 12.71 23.73 1.44
CA LEU A 254 12.94 22.91 2.62
C LEU A 254 14.45 22.70 2.87
N ILE A 255 15.25 22.51 1.81
CA ILE A 255 16.72 22.49 1.92
C ILE A 255 17.25 23.82 2.47
N SER A 256 16.75 24.96 1.99
CA SER A 256 17.22 26.27 2.47
C SER A 256 16.95 26.50 3.98
N GLN A 257 15.89 25.89 4.51
CA GLN A 257 15.51 25.96 5.91
C GLN A 257 16.30 24.98 6.81
N HIS A 258 16.80 23.88 6.21
CA HIS A 258 17.47 22.79 6.92
C HIS A 258 18.73 22.33 6.17
N SER A 259 19.56 23.29 5.77
CA SER A 259 20.70 23.04 4.85
C SER A 259 21.70 22.01 5.38
N GLU A 260 21.87 21.94 6.70
CA GLU A 260 22.72 20.98 7.39
C GLU A 260 22.26 19.52 7.22
N ALA A 261 20.97 19.32 6.94
CA ALA A 261 20.39 18.00 6.71
C ALA A 261 20.49 17.57 5.24
N ASN A 262 21.11 18.32 4.34
CA ASN A 262 21.23 17.91 2.93
C ASN A 262 22.36 16.90 2.68
N GLU A 263 23.32 16.78 3.61
CA GLU A 263 24.43 15.85 3.47
C GLU A 263 23.95 14.39 3.37
N ASN A 264 24.59 13.56 2.55
CA ASN A 264 24.31 12.12 2.47
C ASN A 264 22.89 11.72 1.99
N ILE A 265 22.07 12.63 1.45
CA ILE A 265 20.73 12.28 0.94
C ILE A 265 20.78 11.17 -0.14
N GLU A 266 21.81 11.19 -0.99
CA GLU A 266 22.04 10.15 -2.00
C GLU A 266 22.36 8.78 -1.38
N ILE A 267 23.02 8.75 -0.22
CA ILE A 267 23.30 7.50 0.50
C ILE A 267 21.98 6.94 1.06
N LEU A 268 21.13 7.79 1.62
CA LEU A 268 19.81 7.37 2.12
C LEU A 268 18.93 6.81 0.98
N ILE A 269 18.99 7.42 -0.21
CA ILE A 269 18.31 6.91 -1.41
C ILE A 269 18.86 5.53 -1.81
N LYS A 270 20.18 5.34 -1.84
CA LYS A 270 20.77 4.02 -2.15
C LYS A 270 20.39 2.96 -1.11
N ASN A 271 20.27 3.34 0.16
CA ASN A 271 19.84 2.44 1.22
C ASN A 271 18.41 1.96 1.00
N ILE A 272 17.44 2.84 0.72
CA ILE A 272 16.07 2.41 0.44
C ILE A 272 15.96 1.60 -0.85
N GLU A 273 16.78 1.91 -1.87
CA GLU A 273 16.85 1.14 -3.12
C GLU A 273 17.34 -0.29 -2.87
N SER A 274 18.22 -0.51 -1.89
CA SER A 274 18.61 -1.85 -1.45
C SER A 274 17.46 -2.65 -0.81
N PHE A 275 16.39 -1.98 -0.35
CA PHE A 275 15.13 -2.59 0.07
C PHE A 275 14.06 -2.62 -1.03
N SER A 276 14.47 -2.57 -2.29
CA SER A 276 13.58 -2.58 -3.44
C SER A 276 12.62 -1.38 -3.51
N ILE A 277 12.80 -0.34 -2.69
CA ILE A 277 12.02 0.91 -2.76
C ILE A 277 12.75 1.85 -3.72
N ASN A 278 12.20 2.04 -4.92
CA ASN A 278 12.89 2.70 -6.03
C ASN A 278 11.94 3.56 -6.88
N ASP A 279 12.46 4.10 -7.98
CA ASP A 279 11.73 4.98 -8.90
C ASP A 279 10.47 4.37 -9.52
N SER A 280 10.26 3.06 -9.45
CA SER A 280 9.04 2.42 -9.98
C SER A 280 7.90 2.32 -8.96
N ASN A 281 8.21 2.40 -7.66
CA ASN A 281 7.26 2.01 -6.62
C ASN A 281 7.23 2.93 -5.39
N LEU A 282 8.13 3.90 -5.27
CA LEU A 282 8.21 4.82 -4.13
C LEU A 282 6.88 5.55 -3.85
N PHE A 283 6.09 5.83 -4.88
CA PHE A 283 4.77 6.43 -4.71
C PHE A 283 3.80 5.61 -3.82
N TYR A 284 3.91 4.27 -3.81
CA TYR A 284 3.08 3.40 -2.97
C TYR A 284 3.46 3.47 -1.48
N PHE A 285 4.55 4.13 -1.15
CA PHE A 285 5.05 4.31 0.22
C PHE A 285 4.66 5.66 0.82
N LEU A 286 3.84 6.45 0.12
CA LEU A 286 3.10 7.55 0.73
C LEU A 286 1.85 6.99 1.45
N ARG A 287 1.31 7.76 2.41
CA ARG A 287 0.16 7.35 3.22
C ARG A 287 -1.01 6.86 2.36
N GLY A 288 -1.35 5.58 2.48
CA GLY A 288 -2.06 4.88 1.41
C GLY A 288 -3.53 5.25 1.22
N HIS A 289 -4.26 5.69 2.25
CA HIS A 289 -5.64 6.20 2.06
C HIS A 289 -5.68 7.43 1.14
N ASP A 290 -4.68 8.30 1.23
CA ASP A 290 -4.60 9.52 0.41
C ASP A 290 -4.15 9.18 -1.02
N VAL A 291 -3.24 8.21 -1.15
CA VAL A 291 -2.73 7.70 -2.44
C VAL A 291 -3.81 6.94 -3.23
N ALA A 292 -4.70 6.22 -2.55
CA ALA A 292 -5.75 5.42 -3.18
C ALA A 292 -6.63 6.21 -4.15
N GLU A 293 -7.11 7.38 -3.72
CA GLU A 293 -7.96 8.24 -4.55
C GLU A 293 -7.16 8.88 -5.69
N ILE A 294 -5.86 9.11 -5.49
CA ILE A 294 -4.93 9.55 -6.56
C ILE A 294 -4.79 8.48 -7.62
N LEU A 295 -4.42 7.26 -7.22
CA LEU A 295 -4.25 6.13 -8.13
C LEU A 295 -5.52 5.81 -8.90
N LYS A 296 -6.67 5.81 -8.22
CA LYS A 296 -7.98 5.63 -8.85
C LYS A 296 -8.28 6.72 -9.89
N GLY A 297 -7.97 7.98 -9.59
CA GLY A 297 -8.16 9.09 -10.53
C GLY A 297 -7.30 8.93 -11.79
N ILE A 298 -6.00 8.67 -11.59
CA ILE A 298 -5.03 8.42 -12.68
C ILE A 298 -5.48 7.23 -13.53
N ALA A 299 -5.82 6.11 -12.89
CA ALA A 299 -6.22 4.90 -13.59
C ALA A 299 -7.54 5.06 -14.35
N ASN A 300 -8.50 5.83 -13.83
CA ASN A 300 -9.74 6.14 -14.55
C ASN A 300 -9.49 7.05 -15.77
N SER A 301 -8.62 8.04 -15.66
CA SER A 301 -8.20 8.86 -16.81
C SER A 301 -7.52 8.01 -17.87
N TYR A 302 -6.65 7.10 -17.44
CA TYR A 302 -5.96 6.15 -18.30
C TYR A 302 -6.92 5.20 -19.05
N ILE A 303 -7.90 4.61 -18.35
CA ILE A 303 -8.92 3.75 -18.96
C ILE A 303 -9.73 4.51 -20.02
N LYS A 304 -10.06 5.79 -19.77
CA LYS A 304 -10.75 6.63 -20.75
C LYS A 304 -9.88 6.93 -21.97
N ALA A 305 -8.58 7.16 -21.80
CA ALA A 305 -7.65 7.35 -22.90
C ALA A 305 -7.61 6.13 -23.82
N ILE A 306 -7.43 4.93 -23.27
CA ILE A 306 -7.43 3.68 -24.04
C ILE A 306 -8.74 3.49 -24.82
N LYS A 307 -9.88 3.79 -24.20
CA LYS A 307 -11.18 3.70 -24.88
C LYS A 307 -11.28 4.63 -26.07
N ASN A 308 -10.83 5.88 -25.91
CA ASN A 308 -10.88 6.88 -26.98
C ASN A 308 -9.96 6.50 -28.15
N ASP A 309 -8.77 5.99 -27.84
CA ASP A 309 -7.84 5.51 -28.86
C ASP A 309 -8.45 4.34 -29.63
N HIS A 310 -8.98 3.34 -28.93
CA HIS A 310 -9.63 2.20 -29.57
C HIS A 310 -10.87 2.61 -30.37
N GLN A 311 -11.67 3.56 -29.88
CA GLN A 311 -12.79 4.11 -30.65
C GLN A 311 -12.29 4.73 -31.97
N SER A 312 -11.22 5.51 -31.91
CA SER A 312 -10.64 6.18 -33.08
C SER A 312 -10.08 5.16 -34.09
N LEU A 313 -9.43 4.10 -33.61
CA LEU A 313 -8.94 2.99 -34.43
C LEU A 313 -10.09 2.23 -35.12
N LEU A 314 -11.15 1.91 -34.38
CA LEU A 314 -12.34 1.24 -34.93
C LEU A 314 -13.02 2.09 -36.01
N GLU A 315 -13.21 3.40 -35.74
CA GLU A 315 -13.80 4.33 -36.69
C GLU A 315 -12.96 4.41 -37.98
N SER A 316 -11.63 4.49 -37.85
CA SER A 316 -10.68 4.52 -38.97
C SER A 316 -10.71 3.21 -39.79
N GLU A 317 -10.73 2.05 -39.12
CA GLU A 317 -10.77 0.74 -39.77
C GLU A 317 -12.08 0.56 -40.56
N LEU A 318 -13.22 0.87 -39.96
CA LEU A 318 -14.53 0.76 -40.62
C LEU A 318 -14.65 1.73 -41.80
N ALA A 319 -14.15 2.97 -41.65
CA ALA A 319 -14.09 3.93 -42.75
C ALA A 319 -13.21 3.41 -43.90
N SER A 320 -12.06 2.81 -43.60
CA SER A 320 -11.17 2.22 -44.61
C SER A 320 -11.80 1.05 -45.38
N LYS A 321 -12.75 0.35 -44.74
CA LYS A 321 -13.55 -0.73 -45.36
C LYS A 321 -14.78 -0.21 -46.12
N GLY A 322 -15.00 1.11 -46.18
CA GLY A 322 -16.11 1.73 -46.89
C GLY A 322 -17.46 1.63 -46.18
N CYS A 323 -17.47 1.41 -44.85
CA CYS A 323 -18.71 1.48 -44.07
C CYS A 323 -19.27 2.91 -44.07
N ASP A 324 -20.59 3.05 -44.14
CA ASP A 324 -21.25 4.35 -44.04
C ASP A 324 -21.25 4.89 -42.60
N GLU A 325 -21.42 6.21 -42.44
CA GLU A 325 -21.37 6.88 -41.14
C GLU A 325 -22.37 6.33 -40.11
N ASN A 326 -23.56 5.90 -40.53
CA ASN A 326 -24.56 5.35 -39.62
C ASN A 326 -24.16 3.96 -39.13
N SER A 327 -23.60 3.13 -40.01
CA SER A 327 -23.04 1.83 -39.67
C SER A 327 -21.87 1.96 -38.70
N ILE A 328 -20.94 2.89 -38.95
CA ILE A 328 -19.82 3.19 -38.05
C ILE A 328 -20.32 3.62 -36.67
N LYS A 329 -21.27 4.56 -36.64
CA LYS A 329 -21.84 5.06 -35.39
C LYS A 329 -22.56 3.97 -34.59
N THR A 330 -23.28 3.08 -35.26
CA THR A 330 -24.01 1.97 -34.62
C THR A 330 -23.03 0.96 -34.01
N MET A 331 -22.06 0.50 -34.80
CA MET A 331 -21.03 -0.43 -34.30
C MET A 331 -20.23 0.18 -33.14
N ARG A 332 -19.91 1.46 -33.23
CA ARG A 332 -19.27 2.18 -32.13
C ARG A 332 -20.11 2.15 -30.86
N THR A 333 -21.39 2.46 -30.94
CA THR A 333 -22.29 2.44 -29.78
C THR A 333 -22.38 1.05 -29.16
N ASP A 334 -22.48 0.00 -29.99
CA ASP A 334 -22.55 -1.39 -29.52
C ASP A 334 -21.25 -1.82 -28.84
N VAL A 335 -20.10 -1.53 -29.45
CA VAL A 335 -18.78 -1.84 -28.89
C VAL A 335 -18.59 -1.06 -27.60
N MET A 336 -18.82 0.25 -27.57
CA MET A 336 -18.64 1.09 -26.37
C MET A 336 -19.59 0.73 -25.23
N GLY A 337 -20.80 0.23 -25.52
CA GLY A 337 -21.75 -0.27 -24.52
C GLY A 337 -21.21 -1.44 -23.68
N SER A 338 -20.19 -2.15 -24.18
CA SER A 338 -19.55 -3.27 -23.47
C SER A 338 -18.40 -2.85 -22.53
N TYR A 339 -17.95 -1.58 -22.56
CA TYR A 339 -16.81 -1.13 -21.78
C TYR A 339 -17.20 -0.54 -20.43
N ARG A 340 -16.37 -0.76 -19.41
CA ARG A 340 -16.55 -0.14 -18.09
C ARG A 340 -15.74 1.15 -17.98
N ASN A 341 -16.35 2.23 -17.49
CA ASN A 341 -15.74 3.57 -17.50
C ASN A 341 -14.74 3.83 -16.38
N ASN A 342 -14.78 3.04 -15.31
CA ASN A 342 -13.97 3.24 -14.11
C ASN A 342 -13.58 1.89 -13.52
N ILE A 343 -12.46 1.86 -12.79
CA ILE A 343 -12.11 0.75 -11.92
C ILE A 343 -13.21 0.60 -10.86
N GLN A 344 -13.67 -0.63 -10.62
CA GLN A 344 -14.64 -0.91 -9.57
C GLN A 344 -13.98 -0.73 -8.18
N PRO A 345 -14.72 -0.25 -7.17
CA PRO A 345 -14.26 -0.30 -5.78
C PRO A 345 -13.82 -1.71 -5.34
N GLY A 346 -14.36 -2.76 -5.97
CA GLY A 346 -14.04 -4.17 -5.73
C GLY A 346 -12.65 -4.64 -6.22
N ILE A 347 -11.75 -3.75 -6.66
CA ILE A 347 -10.33 -4.09 -6.87
C ILE A 347 -9.73 -4.71 -5.60
N PHE A 348 -10.22 -4.30 -4.43
CA PHE A 348 -9.83 -4.88 -3.14
C PHE A 348 -10.44 -6.29 -2.99
N ASP A 349 -11.76 -6.41 -3.12
CA ASP A 349 -12.51 -7.65 -2.88
C ASP A 349 -12.06 -8.81 -3.78
N THR A 350 -11.72 -8.51 -5.04
CA THR A 350 -11.33 -9.54 -6.02
C THR A 350 -9.88 -10.01 -5.84
N ASN A 351 -9.01 -9.16 -5.30
CA ASN A 351 -7.57 -9.43 -5.24
C ASN A 351 -7.07 -9.90 -3.87
N TYR A 352 -7.91 -9.91 -2.83
CA TYR A 352 -7.53 -10.46 -1.52
C TYR A 352 -6.98 -11.89 -1.59
N GLN A 353 -7.49 -12.74 -2.50
CA GLN A 353 -6.97 -14.09 -2.69
C GLN A 353 -5.53 -14.13 -3.22
N ASN A 354 -5.12 -13.08 -3.92
CA ASN A 354 -3.82 -12.92 -4.57
C ASN A 354 -2.88 -11.99 -3.81
N ILE A 355 -3.22 -11.57 -2.58
CA ILE A 355 -2.47 -10.54 -1.85
C ILE A 355 -0.99 -10.89 -1.65
N HIS A 356 -0.63 -12.17 -1.54
CA HIS A 356 0.75 -12.65 -1.44
C HIS A 356 1.57 -12.54 -2.73
N GLN A 357 0.96 -12.15 -3.85
CA GLN A 357 1.70 -11.79 -5.05
C GLN A 357 2.35 -10.41 -4.91
N ASN A 358 1.93 -9.61 -3.94
CA ASN A 358 2.65 -8.42 -3.51
C ASN A 358 3.87 -8.87 -2.66
N GLU A 359 5.07 -8.55 -3.13
CA GLU A 359 6.32 -8.99 -2.48
C GLU A 359 6.42 -8.51 -1.03
N TYR A 360 5.98 -7.28 -0.74
CA TYR A 360 6.02 -6.69 0.61
C TYR A 360 5.06 -7.37 1.57
N ILE A 361 3.94 -7.90 1.08
CA ILE A 361 3.03 -8.72 1.88
C ILE A 361 3.62 -10.10 2.12
N LYS A 362 4.19 -10.70 1.08
CA LYS A 362 4.82 -12.02 1.16
C LYS A 362 5.95 -12.04 2.18
N ILE A 363 6.77 -11.00 2.22
CA ILE A 363 7.86 -10.82 3.20
C ILE A 363 7.37 -10.92 4.64
N VAL A 364 6.28 -10.23 4.97
CA VAL A 364 5.70 -10.23 6.32
C VAL A 364 5.13 -11.59 6.65
N PHE A 365 4.42 -12.19 5.69
CA PHE A 365 3.87 -13.53 5.83
C PHE A 365 4.95 -14.58 6.08
N ASP A 366 6.06 -14.53 5.33
CA ASP A 366 7.19 -15.44 5.48
C ASP A 366 7.87 -15.25 6.85
N CYS A 367 8.05 -14.01 7.34
CA CYS A 367 8.49 -13.73 8.71
C CYS A 367 7.57 -14.37 9.76
N ILE A 368 6.25 -14.13 9.66
CA ILE A 368 5.26 -14.70 10.60
C ILE A 368 5.39 -16.21 10.62
N LYS A 369 5.40 -16.83 9.43
CA LYS A 369 5.51 -18.27 9.26
C LYS A 369 6.76 -18.83 9.92
N ASP A 370 7.92 -18.23 9.69
CA ASP A 370 9.18 -18.68 10.27
C ASP A 370 9.16 -18.57 11.81
N CYS A 371 8.71 -17.44 12.34
CA CYS A 371 8.66 -17.20 13.78
C CYS A 371 7.71 -18.14 14.52
N ILE A 372 6.54 -18.43 13.96
CA ILE A 372 5.56 -19.32 14.61
C ILE A 372 5.83 -20.80 14.32
N SER A 373 6.52 -21.16 13.24
CA SER A 373 6.78 -22.57 12.89
C SER A 373 8.04 -23.13 13.54
N THR A 374 8.93 -22.28 14.05
CA THR A 374 10.16 -22.72 14.71
C THR A 374 9.82 -23.42 16.05
N PRO A 375 10.40 -24.60 16.36
CA PRO A 375 10.15 -25.36 17.60
C PRO A 375 10.38 -24.57 18.87
#